data_AF-A0A971LSM1-F1
#
_entry.id   AF-A0A971LSM1-F1
#
_cell.length_a   1.000
_cell.length_b   1.000
_cell.length_c   1.000
_cell.angle_alpha   90.00
_cell.angle_beta   90.00
_cell.angle_gamma   90.00
#
_symmetry.space_group_name_H-M   'P 1'
#
loop_
_entity.id
_entity.type
_entity.pdbx_description
1 polymer ?
#
loop_
_entity_poly.entity_id
_entity_poly.type
_entity_poly.pdbx_seq_one_letter_code
_entity_poly.pdbx_strand_id
1 'polypeptide(L)' 'MKQENEPLRFEDRLEQLEQLTVKMEEGKLSLEELLKVYEQGIALSTGLKRDLDAAQATLTQLKDGQLKPIEDS' A
#
# COMPACT_ATOMS: atom_id res chain seq x y z
N MET A 1 -11.06 -21.41 7.89
CA MET A 1 -10.91 -20.24 8.78
C MET A 1 -10.05 -19.26 8.02
N LYS A 2 -10.58 -18.11 7.60
CA LYS A 2 -9.77 -17.06 6.95
C LYS A 2 -8.94 -16.43 8.08
N GLN A 3 -7.63 -16.44 7.95
CA GLN A 3 -6.74 -15.87 8.96
C GLN A 3 -6.96 -14.35 8.97
N GLU A 4 -7.56 -13.82 10.04
CA GLU A 4 -7.91 -12.40 10.19
C GLU A 4 -6.71 -11.46 10.41
N ASN A 5 -5.48 -11.94 10.20
CA ASN A 5 -4.24 -11.21 10.50
C ASN A 5 -3.22 -11.23 9.36
N GLU A 6 -3.58 -11.66 8.14
CA GLU A 6 -2.71 -11.44 6.99
C GLU A 6 -2.81 -9.97 6.53
N PRO A 7 -1.68 -9.27 6.34
CA PRO A 7 -1.71 -7.94 5.75
C PRO A 7 -2.37 -8.03 4.37
N LEU A 8 -3.32 -7.12 4.11
CA LEU A 8 -3.98 -7.00 2.81
C LEU A 8 -2.95 -6.99 1.69
N ARG A 9 -3.28 -7.68 0.59
CA ARG A 9 -2.38 -7.74 -0.56
C ARG A 9 -2.18 -6.34 -1.15
N PHE A 10 -1.10 -6.18 -1.90
CA PHE A 10 -0.82 -4.91 -2.58
C PHE A 10 -1.99 -4.49 -3.47
N GLU A 11 -2.52 -5.44 -4.25
CA GLU A 11 -3.63 -5.20 -5.18
C GLU A 11 -4.89 -4.74 -4.44
N ASP A 12 -5.23 -5.38 -3.32
CA ASP A 12 -6.41 -5.04 -2.52
C ASP A 12 -6.29 -3.62 -1.91
N ARG A 13 -5.08 -3.24 -1.47
CA ARG A 13 -4.83 -1.90 -0.93
C ARG A 13 -4.83 -0.83 -2.03
N LEU A 14 -4.37 -1.17 -3.22
CA LEU A 14 -4.43 -0.28 -4.39
C LEU A 14 -5.88 -0.03 -4.80
N GLU A 15 -6.71 -1.07 -4.89
CA GLU A 15 -8.14 -0.94 -5.20
C GLU A 15 -8.86 -0.08 -4.15
N GLN A 16 -8.54 -0.25 -2.86
CA GLN A 16 -9.09 0.61 -1.81
C GLN A 16 -8.72 2.09 -2.00
N LEU A 17 -7.48 2.39 -2.38
CA LEU A 17 -7.04 3.76 -2.65
C LEU A 17 -7.80 4.37 -3.85
N GLU A 18 -8.02 3.59 -4.91
CA GLU A 18 -8.81 4.01 -6.07
C GLU A 18 -10.26 4.32 -5.66
N GLN A 19 -10.89 3.45 -4.87
CA GLN A 19 -12.24 3.66 -4.36
C GLN A 19 -12.35 4.92 -3.48
N LEU A 20 -11.34 5.20 -2.65
CA LEU A 20 -11.31 6.44 -1.87
C LEU A 20 -11.21 7.67 -2.76
N THR A 21 -10.38 7.62 -3.80
CA THR A 21 -10.24 8.71 -4.78
C THR A 21 -11.57 9.00 -5.47
N VAL A 22 -12.26 7.96 -5.95
CA VAL A 22 -13.60 8.09 -6.57
C VAL A 22 -14.59 8.76 -5.59
N LYS A 23 -14.61 8.34 -4.32
CA LYS A 23 -15.49 8.94 -3.31
C LYS A 23 -15.20 10.42 -3.06
N MET A 24 -13.93 10.83 -3.09
CA MET A 24 -13.56 12.25 -2.98
C MET A 24 -14.04 13.06 -4.18
N GLU A 25 -13.88 12.51 -5.39
CA GLU A 25 -14.26 13.17 -6.65
C GLU A 25 -15.77 13.31 -6.84
N GLU A 26 -16.57 12.41 -6.25
CA GLU A 26 -18.04 12.52 -6.28
C GLU A 26 -18.58 13.77 -5.57
N GLY A 27 -17.79 14.39 -4.68
CA GLY A 27 -18.14 15.66 -4.04
C GLY A 27 -19.34 15.61 -3.08
N LYS A 28 -19.78 14.41 -2.66
CA LYS A 28 -20.92 14.19 -1.75
C LYS A 28 -20.54 14.11 -0.27
N LEU A 29 -19.25 14.11 0.04
CA LEU A 29 -18.74 13.97 1.40
C LEU A 29 -18.89 15.29 2.17
N SER A 30 -19.30 15.20 3.44
CA SER A 30 -19.14 16.32 4.37
C SER A 30 -17.66 16.60 4.63
N LEU A 31 -17.35 17.77 5.18
CA LEU A 31 -15.96 18.15 5.50
C LEU A 31 -15.27 17.14 6.43
N GLU A 32 -15.98 16.64 7.45
CA GLU A 32 -15.41 15.66 8.38
C GLU A 32 -15.13 14.32 7.70
N GLU A 33 -16.03 13.87 6.81
CA GLU A 33 -15.82 12.64 6.04
C GLU A 33 -14.69 12.79 5.03
N LEU A 34 -14.58 13.94 4.37
CA LEU A 34 -13.49 14.24 3.46
C LEU A 34 -12.14 14.16 4.16
N LEU A 35 -12.02 14.71 5.38
CA LEU A 35 -10.81 14.62 6.19
C LEU A 35 -10.45 13.18 6.52
N LYS A 36 -11.43 12.36 6.95
CA LYS A 36 -11.20 10.93 7.26
C LYS A 36 -10.74 10.15 6.03
N VAL A 37 -11.42 10.34 4.91
CA VAL A 37 -11.10 9.67 3.64
C VAL A 37 -9.73 10.11 3.13
N TYR A 38 -9.36 11.37 3.32
CA TYR A 38 -8.03 11.89 2.99
C TYR A 38 -6.93 11.26 3.85
N GLU A 39 -7.09 11.22 5.17
CA GLU A 39 -6.14 10.56 6.07
C GLU A 39 -5.93 9.09 5.71
N GLN A 40 -7.02 8.37 5.42
CA GLN A 40 -6.96 6.98 4.94
C GLN A 40 -6.21 6.85 3.61
N GLY A 41 -6.48 7.74 2.66
CA GLY A 41 -5.80 7.78 1.37
C GLY A 41 -4.29 8.01 1.50
N ILE A 42 -3.87 8.92 2.38
CA ILE A 42 -2.45 9.17 2.66
C ILE A 42 -1.78 7.94 3.28
N ALA A 43 -2.42 7.29 4.24
CA ALA A 43 -1.89 6.08 4.86
C ALA A 43 -1.70 4.95 3.84
N LEU A 44 -2.71 4.70 3.00
CA LEU A 44 -2.66 3.70 1.94
C LEU A 44 -1.57 4.01 0.90
N SER A 45 -1.55 5.24 0.39
CA SER A 45 -0.55 5.72 -0.58
C SER A 45 0.88 5.54 -0.05
N THR A 46 1.11 5.92 1.20
CA THR A 46 2.42 5.78 1.85
C THR A 46 2.83 4.31 1.99
N GLY A 47 1.89 3.44 2.36
CA GLY A 47 2.13 1.99 2.44
C GLY A 47 2.48 1.38 1.08
N LEU A 48 1.68 1.67 0.05
CA LEU A 48 1.91 1.16 -1.31
C LEU A 48 3.27 1.61 -1.86
N LYS A 49 3.65 2.87 -1.61
CA LYS A 49 4.97 3.37 -2.00
C LYS A 49 6.10 2.60 -1.34
N ARG A 50 5.99 2.30 -0.04
CA ARG A 50 7.00 1.52 0.69
C ARG A 50 7.15 0.11 0.12
N ASP A 51 6.05 -0.53 -0.27
CA ASP A 51 6.09 -1.86 -0.87
C ASP A 51 6.80 -1.83 -2.23
N LEU A 52 6.53 -0.82 -3.06
CA LEU A 52 7.21 -0.61 -4.34
C LEU A 52 8.70 -0.33 -4.14
N ASP A 53 9.06 0.52 -3.17
CA ASP A 53 10.46 0.84 -2.86
C ASP A 53 11.22 -0.42 -2.39
N ALA A 54 10.58 -1.27 -1.57
CA ALA A 54 11.16 -2.54 -1.14
C ALA A 54 11.36 -3.51 -2.31
N ALA A 55 10.36 -3.67 -3.17
CA ALA A 55 10.46 -4.51 -4.36
C ALA A 55 11.57 -4.01 -5.30
N GLN A 56 11.68 -2.70 -5.50
CA GLN A 56 12.72 -2.08 -6.30
C GLN A 56 14.11 -2.32 -5.70
N ALA A 57 14.26 -2.22 -4.38
CA ALA A 57 15.53 -2.52 -3.71
C ALA A 57 15.96 -3.97 -3.91
N THR A 58 15.03 -4.92 -3.78
CA THR A 58 15.29 -6.35 -4.05
C THR A 58 15.71 -6.57 -5.49
N LEU A 59 15.02 -5.96 -6.47
CA LEU A 59 15.40 -6.07 -7.89
C LEU A 59 16.80 -5.50 -8.16
N THR A 60 17.16 -4.38 -7.54
CA THR A 60 18.50 -3.78 -7.65
C THR A 60 19.56 -4.73 -7.10
N GLN A 61 19.35 -5.32 -5.93
CA GLN A 61 20.27 -6.30 -5.34
C GLN A 61 20.47 -7.54 -6.22
N LEU A 62 19.38 -8.03 -6.83
CA LEU A 62 19.42 -9.15 -7.76
C LEU A 62 20.23 -8.81 -9.02
N LYS A 63 20.01 -7.61 -9.58
CA LYS A 63 20.72 -7.15 -10.78
C LYS A 63 22.23 -6.98 -10.53
N ASP A 64 22.60 -6.49 -9.35
CA ASP A 64 23.99 -6.23 -8.99
C ASP A 64 24.72 -7.49 -8.48
N GLY A 65 24.05 -8.65 -8.44
CA GLY A 65 24.62 -9.92 -7.97
C GLY A 65 24.96 -9.93 -6.47
N GLN A 66 24.43 -8.98 -5.68
CA GLN A 66 24.74 -8.78 -4.27
C GLN A 66 23.79 -9.55 -3.33
N LEU A 67 23.36 -10.75 -3.72
CA LEU A 67 22.57 -11.59 -2.83
C LEU A 67 23.40 -11.92 -1.58
N LYS A 68 23.09 -11.24 -0.46
CA LYS A 68 23.43 -11.79 0.84
C LYS A 68 22.58 -13.04 1.03
N PRO A 69 23.15 -14.18 1.42
CA PRO A 69 22.37 -15.35 1.78
C PRO A 69 21.30 -14.92 2.79
N ILE A 70 20.06 -15.31 2.55
CA ILE A 70 19.06 -15.28 3.61
C ILE A 70 19.59 -16.28 4.63
N GLU A 71 20.14 -15.78 5.74
CA GLU A 71 20.43 -16.62 6.90
C GLU A 71 19.08 -17.07 7.43
N ASP A 72 18.73 -18.33 7.14
CA ASP A 72 17.63 -19.02 7.81
C ASP A 72 17.90 -18.93 9.32
N SER A 73 17.04 -18.21 10.05
CA SER A 73 17.00 -18.16 11.51
C SER A 73 15.57 -18.36 11.98
#